data_AF-A0A8S2XR21-F1
#
_entry.id   AF-A0A8S2XR21-F1
#
_cell.length_a   1.000
_cell.length_b   1.000
_cell.length_c   1.000
_cell.angle_alpha   90.00
_cell.angle_beta   90.00
_cell.angle_gamma   90.00
#
_symmetry.space_group_name_H-M   'P 1'
#
loop_
_entity.id
_entity.type
_entity.pdbx_description
1 polymer ?
#
loop_
_entity_poly.entity_id
_entity_poly.type
_entity_poly.pdbx_seq_one_letter_code
_entity_poly.pdbx_strand_id
1 'polypeptide(L)'
;FPNRNRSNGYSYVIDFDLEELRRLTIRERFRPFNGTQIFPSRFPSNSVITFQLATLNETIELLLGFNRATGQQRQLLIEIK
;
A
#
# COMPACT_ATOMS: atom_id res chain seq x y z
N PHE A 1 -4.89 -6.44 -12.87
CA PHE A 1 -4.18 -6.77 -14.13
C PHE A 1 -3.94 -8.28 -14.21
N PRO A 2 -4.96 -9.08 -14.59
CA PRO A 2 -4.93 -10.55 -14.46
C PRO A 2 -3.91 -11.26 -15.37
N ASN A 3 -3.57 -10.67 -16.52
CA ASN A 3 -2.65 -11.27 -17.49
C ASN A 3 -1.22 -10.69 -17.41
N ARG A 4 -0.89 -10.01 -16.31
CA ARG A 4 0.42 -9.34 -16.10
C ARG A 4 1.25 -10.04 -15.03
N ASN A 5 0.99 -11.34 -14.83
CA ASN A 5 1.75 -12.17 -13.91
C ASN A 5 2.95 -12.76 -14.65
N ARG A 6 4.08 -12.90 -13.96
CA ARG A 6 5.23 -13.63 -14.49
C ARG A 6 4.95 -15.14 -14.52
N SER A 7 5.84 -15.91 -15.12
CA SER A 7 5.71 -17.37 -15.28
C SER A 7 5.52 -18.14 -13.95
N ASN A 8 5.97 -17.57 -12.84
CA ASN A 8 5.78 -18.12 -11.50
C ASN A 8 4.43 -17.76 -10.86
N GLY A 9 3.54 -17.09 -11.58
CA GLY A 9 2.19 -16.75 -11.13
C GLY A 9 2.09 -15.48 -10.28
N TYR A 10 3.18 -14.74 -10.04
CA TYR A 10 3.17 -13.50 -9.26
C TYR A 10 3.14 -12.24 -10.13
N SER A 11 2.47 -11.20 -9.64
CA SER A 11 2.55 -9.84 -10.19
C SER A 11 3.60 -9.04 -9.40
N TYR A 12 4.58 -8.46 -10.08
CA TYR A 12 5.68 -7.72 -9.46
C TYR A 12 5.49 -6.21 -9.64
N VAL A 13 5.68 -5.43 -8.58
CA VAL A 13 5.50 -3.97 -8.61
C VAL A 13 6.33 -3.30 -9.72
N ILE A 14 7.55 -3.77 -9.95
CA ILE A 14 8.47 -3.23 -10.97
C ILE A 14 7.94 -3.38 -12.42
N ASP A 15 6.96 -4.26 -12.64
CA ASP A 15 6.38 -4.49 -13.96
C ASP A 15 5.22 -3.53 -14.27
N PHE A 16 4.91 -2.58 -13.38
CA PHE A 16 3.80 -1.62 -13.51
C PHE A 16 4.30 -0.19 -13.40
N ASP A 17 3.67 0.73 -14.14
CA ASP A 17 3.90 2.16 -13.94
C ASP A 17 3.07 2.72 -12.76
N LEU A 18 3.35 3.97 -12.37
CA LEU A 18 2.66 4.61 -11.24
C LEU A 18 1.15 4.79 -11.47
N GLU A 19 0.72 5.05 -12.70
CA GLU A 19 -0.69 5.22 -13.05
C GLU A 19 -1.45 3.88 -13.01
N GLU A 20 -0.81 2.79 -13.42
CA GLU A 20 -1.28 1.43 -13.21
C GLU A 20 -1.41 1.10 -11.72
N LEU A 21 -0.40 1.42 -10.92
CA LEU A 21 -0.40 1.16 -9.47
C LEU A 21 -1.47 1.98 -8.73
N ARG A 22 -1.70 3.23 -9.11
CA ARG A 22 -2.74 4.10 -8.50
C ARG A 22 -4.16 3.61 -8.74
N ARG A 23 -4.39 2.79 -9.78
CA ARG A 23 -5.71 2.16 -10.03
C ARG A 23 -5.99 0.97 -9.11
N LEU A 24 -5.00 0.49 -8.36
CA LEU A 24 -5.16 -0.64 -7.45
C LEU A 24 -5.70 -0.16 -6.09
N THR A 25 -6.58 -0.97 -5.50
CA THR A 25 -6.99 -0.81 -4.11
C THR A 25 -6.12 -1.68 -3.22
N ILE A 26 -5.60 -1.08 -2.15
CA ILE A 26 -4.88 -1.79 -1.09
C ILE A 26 -5.89 -2.30 -0.05
N ARG A 27 -5.69 -3.53 0.40
CA ARG A 27 -6.47 -4.16 1.47
C ARG A 27 -5.54 -4.91 2.41
N GLU A 28 -6.02 -5.18 3.63
CA GLU A 28 -5.30 -6.01 4.59
C GLU A 28 -4.95 -7.38 3.98
N ARG A 29 -3.78 -7.90 4.36
CA ARG A 29 -3.18 -9.07 3.73
C ARG A 29 -4.07 -10.30 3.93
N PHE A 30 -4.33 -11.00 2.83
CA PHE A 30 -5.11 -12.23 2.80
C PHE A 30 -4.36 -13.36 2.08
N ARG A 31 -4.80 -14.60 2.31
CA ARG A 31 -4.34 -15.79 1.60
C ARG A 31 -5.01 -15.82 0.22
N PRO A 32 -4.25 -15.81 -0.89
CA PRO A 32 -4.84 -15.77 -2.23
C PRO A 32 -5.79 -16.94 -2.54
N PHE A 33 -5.52 -18.13 -1.97
CA PHE A 33 -6.28 -19.34 -2.27
C PHE A 33 -7.72 -19.33 -1.72
N ASN A 34 -7.93 -18.79 -0.52
CA ASN A 34 -9.23 -18.88 0.18
C ASN A 34 -9.74 -17.53 0.70
N GLY A 35 -9.05 -16.43 0.40
CA GLY A 35 -9.44 -15.08 0.82
C GLY A 35 -9.30 -14.83 2.33
N THR A 36 -8.79 -15.77 3.12
CA THR A 36 -8.73 -15.61 4.57
C THR A 36 -7.69 -14.56 4.96
N GLN A 37 -8.09 -13.59 5.79
CA GLN A 37 -7.20 -12.58 6.35
C GLN A 37 -6.07 -13.24 7.15
N ILE A 38 -4.82 -12.82 6.90
CA ILE A 38 -3.64 -13.43 7.54
C ILE A 38 -3.49 -12.96 9.00
N PHE A 39 -3.89 -11.72 9.29
CA PHE A 39 -3.80 -11.13 10.63
C PHE A 39 -5.20 -10.69 11.11
N PRO A 40 -6.01 -11.59 11.69
CA PRO A 40 -7.41 -11.31 12.03
C PRO A 40 -7.63 -10.20 13.07
N SER A 41 -6.62 -9.89 13.89
CA SER A 41 -6.68 -8.83 14.90
C SER A 41 -6.31 -7.44 14.40
N ARG A 42 -5.95 -7.30 13.12
CA ARG A 42 -5.60 -6.02 12.48
C ARG A 42 -6.84 -5.39 11.82
N PHE A 43 -6.61 -4.44 10.91
CA PHE A 43 -7.68 -3.71 10.24
C PHE A 43 -8.65 -4.66 9.52
N PRO A 44 -9.98 -4.47 9.63
CA PRO A 44 -10.94 -5.41 9.04
C PRO A 44 -10.87 -5.47 7.52
N SER A 45 -10.76 -6.68 6.95
CA SER A 45 -10.74 -6.91 5.50
C SER A 45 -12.07 -6.61 4.79
N ASN A 46 -13.19 -6.58 5.53
CA ASN A 46 -14.52 -6.23 5.04
C ASN A 46 -14.86 -4.73 5.20
N SER A 47 -13.87 -3.89 5.54
CA SER A 47 -14.07 -2.45 5.65
C SER A 47 -14.53 -1.83 4.33
N VAL A 48 -15.41 -0.84 4.42
CA VAL A 48 -15.87 -0.03 3.27
C VAL A 48 -14.86 1.06 2.88
N ILE A 49 -13.84 1.28 3.71
CA ILE A 49 -12.80 2.29 3.46
C ILE A 49 -11.88 1.82 2.33
N THR A 50 -11.62 2.72 1.39
CA THR A 50 -10.71 2.47 0.27
C THR A 50 -9.31 3.00 0.62
N PHE A 51 -8.30 2.15 0.51
CA PHE A 51 -6.90 2.53 0.61
C PHE A 51 -6.23 2.47 -0.76
N GLN A 52 -5.30 3.39 -0.99
CA GLN A 52 -4.52 3.49 -2.21
C GLN A 52 -3.02 3.47 -1.87
N LEU A 53 -2.20 3.18 -2.87
CA LEU A 53 -0.75 3.24 -2.75
C LEU A 53 -0.31 4.70 -2.70
N ALA A 54 0.51 5.04 -1.70
CA ALA A 54 1.21 6.31 -1.62
C ALA A 54 2.66 6.12 -2.06
N THR A 55 3.17 7.09 -2.81
CA THR A 55 4.59 7.24 -3.12
C THR A 55 5.36 7.72 -1.89
N LEU A 56 6.67 7.55 -1.92
CA LEU A 56 7.55 8.11 -0.88
C LEU A 56 7.43 9.64 -0.81
N ASN A 57 7.35 10.32 -1.96
CA ASN A 57 7.23 11.78 -2.00
C ASN A 57 5.91 12.25 -1.36
N GLU A 58 4.78 11.63 -1.68
CA GLU A 58 3.49 11.95 -1.04
C GLU A 58 3.52 11.71 0.47
N THR A 59 4.21 10.66 0.92
CA THR A 59 4.38 10.37 2.35
C THR A 59 5.24 11.44 3.04
N ILE A 60 6.30 11.91 2.39
CA ILE A 60 7.15 13.02 2.87
C ILE A 60 6.33 14.31 2.95
N GLU A 61 5.56 14.65 1.92
CA GLU A 61 4.71 15.84 1.91
C GLU A 61 3.66 15.81 3.02
N LEU A 62 3.02 14.65 3.25
CA LEU A 62 2.10 14.45 4.35
C LEU A 62 2.78 14.68 5.71
N LEU A 63 3.98 14.15 5.91
CA LEU A 63 4.74 14.33 7.15
C LEU A 63 5.12 15.79 7.38
N LEU A 64 5.59 16.49 6.34
CA LEU A 64 5.96 17.90 6.44
C LEU A 64 4.74 18.77 6.76
N GLY A 65 3.60 18.52 6.11
CA GLY A 65 2.33 19.17 6.42
C GLY A 65 1.88 18.89 7.85
N PHE A 66 1.98 17.64 8.30
CA PHE A 66 1.67 17.24 9.67
C PHE A 66 2.54 17.96 10.71
N ASN A 67 3.86 17.99 10.49
CA ASN A 67 4.82 18.66 11.36
C ASN A 67 4.48 20.15 11.48
N ARG A 68 4.19 20.81 10.35
CA ARG A 68 3.77 22.21 10.33
C ARG A 68 2.45 22.45 11.08
N ALA A 69 1.45 21.61 10.86
CA ALA A 69 0.12 21.78 11.44
C ALA A 69 0.08 21.54 12.96
N THR A 70 0.98 20.68 13.46
CA THR A 70 0.98 20.27 14.87
C THR A 70 2.13 20.87 15.69
N GLY A 71 3.09 21.53 15.04
CA GLY A 71 4.32 22.01 15.67
C GLY A 71 5.27 20.88 16.11
N GLN A 72 4.99 19.63 15.72
CA GLN A 72 5.83 18.48 16.03
C GLN A 72 6.95 18.31 14.99
N GLN A 73 8.02 17.62 15.35
CA GLN A 73 9.11 17.25 14.44
C GLN A 73 9.30 15.74 14.41
N ARG A 74 8.54 15.08 13.54
CA ARG A 74 8.66 13.63 13.29
C ARG A 74 9.58 13.38 12.10
N GLN A 75 10.23 12.22 12.10
CA GLN A 75 11.17 11.75 11.06
C GLN A 75 10.67 10.45 10.44
N LEU A 76 11.19 10.10 9.25
CA LEU A 76 10.91 8.83 8.57
C LEU A 76 12.04 7.82 8.82
N LEU A 77 11.66 6.59 9.11
CA LEU A 77 12.53 5.43 8.97
C LEU A 77 12.15 4.73 7.66
N ILE A 78 13.05 4.76 6.67
CA ILE A 78 12.80 4.18 5.34
C ILE A 78 13.47 2.81 5.27
N GLU A 79 12.70 1.79 4.90
CA GLU A 79 13.21 0.46 4.60
C GLU A 79 13.29 0.27 3.08
N ILE A 80 14.47 -0.03 2.57
CA ILE A 80 14.69 -0.36 1.15
C ILE A 80 14.40 -1.86 0.96
N LYS A 81 13.63 -2.20 -0.08
CA LYS A 81 13.20 -3.56 -0.40
C LYS A 81 13.88 -4.08 -1.66
#